data_AF-A0A078R7D7-F1
#
_entry.id   AF-A0A078R7D7-F1
#
_cell.length_a   1.000
_cell.length_b   1.000
_cell.length_c   1.000
_cell.angle_alpha   90.00
_cell.angle_beta   90.00
_cell.angle_gamma   90.00
#
_symmetry.space_group_name_H-M   'P 1'
#
loop_
_entity.id
_entity.type
_entity.pdbx_description
1 polymer ?
#
loop_
_entity_poly.entity_id
_entity_poly.type
_entity_poly.pdbx_seq_one_letter_code
_entity_poly.pdbx_strand_id
1 'polypeptide(L)' 'MPKKKPKGKELTCVEKQENKRISGVRIKVEHAIGGMKKCRIVKERFRCHKFGFEDMVILIACGLHNFRISHKMSHITN' A
#
# COMPACT_ATOMS: atom_id res chain seq x y z
N MET A 1 6.03 -13.63 3.50
CA MET A 1 6.71 -12.73 4.45
C MET A 1 8.21 -12.83 4.25
N PRO A 2 8.98 -11.73 4.34
CA PRO A 2 10.43 -11.78 4.12
C PRO A 2 11.12 -12.60 5.22
N LYS A 3 12.04 -13.48 4.83
CA LYS A 3 12.82 -14.29 5.76
C LYS A 3 13.82 -13.41 6.50
N LYS A 4 13.79 -13.48 7.83
CA LYS A 4 14.75 -12.79 8.70
C LYS A 4 16.11 -13.45 8.58
N LYS A 5 17.17 -12.62 8.67
CA LYS A 5 18.54 -13.10 8.72
C LYS A 5 18.77 -13.89 10.03
N PRO A 6 19.27 -15.13 9.97
CA PRO A 6 19.62 -15.89 11.16
C PRO A 6 20.82 -15.28 11.92
N LYS A 7 20.86 -15.44 13.25
CA LYS A 7 21.96 -14.91 14.07
C LYS A 7 23.29 -15.59 13.67
N GLY A 8 24.32 -14.80 13.37
CA GLY A 8 25.65 -15.28 12.99
C GLY A 8 25.75 -15.94 11.61
N LYS A 9 24.71 -15.85 10.76
CA LYS A 9 24.71 -16.45 9.42
C LYS A 9 24.13 -15.48 8.38
N GLU A 10 24.53 -15.64 7.13
CA GLU A 10 23.98 -14.87 6.00
C GLU A 10 22.74 -15.53 5.41
N LEU A 11 21.90 -14.72 4.77
CA LEU A 11 20.86 -15.24 3.88
C LEU A 11 21.52 -15.82 2.63
N THR A 12 21.04 -16.98 2.20
CA THR A 12 21.39 -17.58 0.91
C THR A 12 20.95 -16.67 -0.24
N CYS A 13 21.55 -16.86 -1.42
CA CYS A 13 21.19 -16.09 -2.63
C CYS A 13 19.69 -16.24 -2.96
N VAL A 14 19.15 -17.45 -2.84
CA VAL A 14 17.73 -17.74 -3.10
C VAL A 14 16.83 -16.99 -2.11
N GLU A 15 17.16 -17.01 -0.82
CA GLU A 15 16.39 -16.27 0.20
C GLU A 15 16.45 -14.76 -0.02
N LYS A 16 17.61 -14.22 -0.43
CA LYS A 16 17.74 -12.80 -0.80
C LYS A 16 16.86 -12.45 -2.00
N GLN A 17 16.84 -13.30 -3.01
CA GLN A 17 16.02 -13.07 -4.21
C GLN A 17 14.53 -13.12 -3.89
N GLU A 18 14.08 -14.07 -3.07
CA GLU A 18 12.69 -14.15 -2.63
C GLU A 18 12.31 -12.94 -1.76
N ASN A 19 13.18 -12.53 -0.84
CA ASN A 19 12.98 -11.31 -0.05
C ASN A 19 12.87 -10.06 -0.92
N LYS A 20 13.66 -9.97 -2.01
CA LYS A 20 13.58 -8.87 -2.99
C LYS A 20 12.24 -8.87 -3.72
N ARG A 21 11.76 -10.05 -4.15
CA ARG A 21 10.45 -10.19 -4.80
C ARG A 21 9.31 -9.75 -3.88
N ILE A 22 9.30 -10.22 -2.64
CA ILE A 22 8.30 -9.83 -1.62
C ILE A 22 8.35 -8.33 -1.37
N SER A 23 9.54 -7.78 -1.18
CA SER A 23 9.73 -6.34 -0.95
C SER A 23 9.24 -5.49 -2.14
N GLY A 24 9.47 -5.95 -3.37
CA GLY A 24 9.00 -5.26 -4.58
C GLY A 24 7.47 -5.11 -4.63
N VAL A 25 6.73 -6.14 -4.21
CA VAL A 25 5.26 -6.06 -4.09
C VAL A 25 4.86 -5.13 -2.95
N ARG A 26 5.50 -5.28 -1.77
CA ARG A 26 5.20 -4.45 -0.59
C ARG A 26 5.35 -2.96 -0.86
N ILE A 27 6.42 -2.55 -1.55
CA ILE A 27 6.65 -1.15 -1.88
C ILE A 27 5.48 -0.56 -2.67
N LYS A 28 4.92 -1.30 -3.65
CA LYS A 28 3.76 -0.84 -4.41
C LYS A 28 2.51 -0.70 -3.53
N VAL A 29 2.28 -1.67 -2.64
CA VAL A 29 1.15 -1.65 -1.69
C VAL A 29 1.29 -0.49 -0.70
N GLU A 30 2.48 -0.27 -0.13
CA GLU A 30 2.76 0.81 0.81
C GLU A 30 2.56 2.18 0.16
N HIS A 31 2.98 2.36 -1.10
CA HIS A 31 2.68 3.58 -1.87
C HIS A 31 1.18 3.78 -2.08
N ALA A 32 0.43 2.73 -2.41
CA ALA A 32 -1.03 2.82 -2.59
C ALA A 32 -1.73 3.22 -1.28
N ILE A 33 -1.34 2.61 -0.15
CA ILE A 33 -1.86 2.94 1.18
C ILE A 33 -1.50 4.39 1.55
N GLY A 34 -0.25 4.80 1.33
CA GLY A 34 0.20 6.18 1.54
C GLY A 34 -0.56 7.18 0.67
N GLY A 35 -0.85 6.82 -0.57
CA GLY A 35 -1.61 7.62 -1.52
C GLY A 35 -3.09 7.75 -1.18
N MET A 36 -3.70 6.71 -0.59
CA MET A 36 -5.06 6.72 -0.06
C MET A 36 -5.20 7.62 1.16
N LYS A 37 -4.19 7.66 2.04
CA LYS A 37 -4.16 8.51 3.25
C LYS A 37 -4.22 10.03 2.98
N LYS A 38 -4.19 10.46 1.71
CA LYS A 38 -4.57 11.84 1.34
C LYS A 38 -6.02 12.15 1.70
N CYS A 39 -6.91 11.16 1.65
CA CYS A 39 -8.22 11.23 2.26
C CYS A 39 -8.04 11.21 3.78
N ARG A 40 -8.09 12.38 4.42
CA ARG A 40 -7.80 12.54 5.86
C ARG A 40 -8.64 11.64 6.76
N ILE A 41 -9.87 11.32 6.35
CA ILE A 41 -10.75 10.37 7.04
C ILE A 41 -10.13 8.97 7.24
N VAL A 42 -9.19 8.55 6.37
CA VAL A 42 -8.45 7.28 6.46
C VAL A 42 -7.13 7.42 7.25
N LYS A 43 -6.65 8.65 7.45
CA LYS A 43 -5.39 8.94 8.16
C LYS A 43 -5.62 9.30 9.63
N GLU A 44 -6.64 10.09 9.90
CA GLU A 44 -6.94 10.65 11.20
C GLU A 44 -7.77 9.68 12.05
N ARG A 45 -7.98 10.02 13.33
CA ARG A 45 -8.78 9.20 14.23
C ARG A 45 -10.21 9.09 13.72
N PHE A 46 -10.57 7.88 13.32
CA PHE A 46 -11.92 7.55 12.88
C PHE A 46 -12.87 7.45 14.08
N ARG A 47 -14.01 8.16 14.03
CA ARG A 47 -14.97 8.26 15.14
C ARG A 47 -16.37 7.72 14.81
N CYS A 48 -16.62 7.32 13.56
CA CYS A 48 -17.90 6.76 13.17
C CYS A 48 -17.90 5.27 13.53
N HIS A 49 -18.86 4.83 14.34
CA HIS A 49 -18.99 3.43 14.76
C HIS A 49 -20.17 2.71 14.08
N LYS A 50 -20.69 3.29 12.98
CA LYS A 50 -21.75 2.65 12.20
C LYS A 50 -21.20 1.41 11.51
N PHE A 51 -21.89 0.29 11.65
CA PHE A 51 -21.53 -0.97 11.02
C PHE A 51 -21.31 -0.80 9.50
N GLY A 52 -20.21 -1.33 8.98
CA GLY A 52 -19.85 -1.29 7.55
C GLY A 52 -19.41 0.08 7.01
N PHE A 53 -19.44 1.15 7.82
CA PHE A 53 -19.07 2.48 7.34
C PHE A 53 -17.55 2.59 7.11
N GLU A 54 -16.73 1.89 7.90
CA GLU A 54 -15.28 1.84 7.71
C GLU A 54 -14.90 1.23 6.36
N ASP A 55 -15.54 0.13 5.96
CA ASP A 55 -15.32 -0.51 4.66
C ASP A 55 -15.73 0.42 3.51
N MET A 56 -16.88 1.09 3.65
CA MET A 56 -17.33 2.08 2.66
C MET A 56 -16.31 3.22 2.50
N VAL A 57 -15.80 3.74 3.61
CA VAL A 57 -14.79 4.81 3.61
C VAL A 57 -13.51 4.36 2.91
N ILE A 58 -13.02 3.16 3.21
CA ILE A 58 -11.83 2.59 2.58
C ILE A 58 -12.05 2.38 1.08
N LEU A 59 -13.20 1.83 0.67
CA LEU A 59 -13.52 1.59 -0.73
C LEU A 59 -13.56 2.90 -1.53
N ILE A 60 -14.21 3.94 -1.00
CA ILE A 60 -14.26 5.26 -1.63
C ILE A 60 -12.86 5.86 -1.72
N ALA A 61 -12.07 5.80 -0.65
CA ALA A 61 -10.72 6.36 -0.64
C ALA A 61 -9.78 5.64 -1.64
N CYS A 62 -9.90 4.31 -1.78
CA CYS A 62 -9.24 3.53 -2.83
C CYS A 62 -9.66 4.00 -4.22
N GLY A 63 -10.97 4.14 -4.46
CA GLY A 63 -11.49 4.63 -5.75
C GLY A 63 -10.95 6.01 -6.12
N LEU A 64 -10.98 6.96 -5.18
CA LEU A 64 -10.43 8.31 -5.37
C LEU A 64 -8.92 8.30 -5.61
N HIS A 65 -8.18 7.43 -4.92
CA HIS A 65 -6.75 7.29 -5.15
C HIS A 65 -6.46 6.76 -6.56
N ASN A 66 -7.16 5.72 -6.98
CA ASN A 66 -7.00 5.11 -8.30
C ASN A 66 -7.36 6.11 -9.41
N PHE A 67 -8.51 6.77 -9.29
CA PHE A 67 -8.94 7.83 -10.22
C PHE A 67 -7.85 8.90 -10.38
N ARG A 68 -7.30 9.40 -9.27
CA ARG A 68 -6.22 10.40 -9.29
C ARG A 68 -4.95 9.90 -10.00
N ILE A 69 -4.56 8.63 -9.81
CA ILE A 69 -3.39 8.06 -10.50
C ILE A 69 -3.66 8.00 -12.00
N SER A 70 -4.80 7.44 -12.40
CA SER A 70 -5.17 7.28 -13.80
C SER A 70 -5.27 8.62 -14.53
N HIS A 71 -5.88 9.64 -13.91
CA HIS A 71 -6.01 10.97 -14.49
C HIS A 71 -4.69 11.74 -14.58
N LYS A 72 -3.76 11.51 -13.64
CA LYS A 72 -2.40 12.08 -13.76
C LYS A 72 -1.63 11.46 -14.92
N MET A 73 -1.83 10.17 -15.17
CA MET A 73 -1.14 9.44 -16.23
C MET A 73 -1.59 9.93 -17.61
N SER A 74 -2.89 10.20 -17.79
CA SER A 74 -3.46 10.71 -19.06
C SER A 74 -2.97 12.11 -19.47
N HIS A 75 -2.49 12.93 -18.53
CA HIS A 75 -1.88 14.24 -18.82
C HIS A 75 -0.37 14.17 -19.08
N ILE A 76 0.29 13.04 -18.79
CA ILE A 76 1.73 12.84 -19.03
C ILE A 76 1.95 12.12 -20.37
N THR A 77 0.96 11.36 -20.84
CA THR A 77 1.01 10.61 -22.11
C THR A 77 0.35 11.33 -23.29
N ASN A 78 -0.04 12.60 -23.15
CA ASN A 78 -0.44 13.53 -24.22
C ASN A 78 0.57 14.68 -24.26
#